data_AF-A0A0F9AHU8-F1
#
_entry.id   AF-A0A0F9AHU8-F1
#
_cell.length_a   1.000
_cell.length_b   1.000
_cell.length_c   1.000
_cell.angle_alpha   90.00
_cell.angle_beta   90.00
_cell.angle_gamma   90.00
#
_symmetry.space_group_name_H-M   'P 1'
#
loop_
_entity.id
_entity.type
_entity.pdbx_description
1 polymer ?
#
loop_
_entity_poly.entity_id
_entity_poly.type
_entity_poly.pdbx_seq_one_letter_code
_entity_poly.pdbx_strand_id
1 'polypeptide(L)'
;MANYIDLFSLGPTDTLAALRVQLLNLSGTLLPREERHTAMRALVRGDSITCMPSAYPFWRRLSSDIPIVNAEDTTIQDDPKRRVDSWLHWWLIELGVKDAAALIKSPPKTPKHQYYETYMEAQKQVRNYSLVYTQWEPLPSDLETVGSVEEVEQSYTWTLMGSKQEPYYRVGELLNTPGMIVGVDVETDVQGSEPNETRDRLIGVGLAFGKECFYGEATNPDWMELLDAKLATVLWTGWNCKYDATVLWRHDITPGPLYGDGMLAAYLSGEHRAALKPYVLRTYGVRMIEYDDMT
;
A
#
# COMPACT_ATOMS: atom_id res chain seq x y z
N MET A 1 -26.02 16.65 -8.66
CA MET A 1 -24.79 16.22 -9.35
C MET A 1 -23.70 17.20 -8.93
N ALA A 2 -22.94 16.81 -7.94
CA ALA A 2 -21.81 17.57 -7.45
C ALA A 2 -20.52 17.03 -8.08
N ASN A 3 -19.62 17.94 -8.45
CA ASN A 3 -18.22 17.59 -8.72
C ASN A 3 -17.43 17.97 -7.48
N TYR A 4 -16.72 17.02 -6.89
CA TYR A 4 -15.81 17.31 -5.78
C TYR A 4 -14.39 17.27 -6.28
N ILE A 5 -13.55 18.14 -5.73
CA ILE A 5 -12.17 18.31 -6.13
C ILE A 5 -11.28 17.88 -4.98
N ASP A 6 -10.56 16.79 -5.17
CA ASP A 6 -9.69 16.19 -4.17
C ASP A 6 -8.42 17.03 -3.95
N LEU A 7 -8.47 17.95 -2.99
CA LEU A 7 -7.38 18.87 -2.69
C LEU A 7 -6.11 18.12 -2.31
N PHE A 8 -6.24 17.01 -1.58
CA PHE A 8 -5.11 16.19 -1.17
C PHE A 8 -4.28 15.67 -2.36
N SER A 9 -4.95 15.36 -3.47
CA SER A 9 -4.25 14.90 -4.68
C SER A 9 -3.56 16.03 -5.43
N LEU A 10 -3.99 17.28 -5.24
CA LEU A 10 -3.60 18.43 -6.04
C LEU A 10 -2.42 19.20 -5.48
N GLY A 11 -2.19 19.13 -4.17
CA GLY A 11 -1.07 19.82 -3.54
C GLY A 11 -0.79 19.31 -2.13
N PRO A 12 0.40 19.62 -1.59
CA PRO A 12 0.81 19.18 -0.26
C PRO A 12 0.09 19.93 0.88
N THR A 13 -0.57 21.05 0.57
CA THR A 13 -1.40 21.82 1.50
C THR A 13 -2.68 22.27 0.79
N ASP A 14 -3.76 22.48 1.55
CA ASP A 14 -5.04 22.93 0.99
C ASP A 14 -4.92 24.28 0.30
N THR A 15 -4.06 25.18 0.79
CA THR A 15 -3.78 26.48 0.15
C THR A 15 -3.15 26.32 -1.23
N LEU A 16 -2.14 25.45 -1.37
CA LEU A 16 -1.49 25.19 -2.65
C LEU A 16 -2.39 24.40 -3.60
N ALA A 17 -3.16 23.46 -3.06
CA ALA A 17 -4.16 22.73 -3.81
C ALA A 17 -5.25 23.66 -4.36
N ALA A 18 -5.77 24.58 -3.54
CA ALA A 18 -6.76 25.58 -3.96
C ALA A 18 -6.21 26.55 -5.02
N LEU A 19 -4.94 26.96 -4.92
CA LEU A 19 -4.28 27.72 -5.98
C LEU A 19 -4.21 26.91 -7.29
N ARG A 20 -3.88 25.62 -7.20
CA ARG A 20 -3.85 24.74 -8.39
C ARG A 20 -5.23 24.54 -9.00
N VAL A 21 -6.28 24.46 -8.18
CA VAL A 21 -7.69 24.46 -8.65
C VAL A 21 -7.97 25.70 -9.50
N GLN A 22 -7.58 26.88 -9.03
CA GLN A 22 -7.76 28.13 -9.77
C GLN A 22 -6.96 28.13 -11.08
N LEU A 23 -5.70 27.69 -11.05
CA LEU A 23 -4.82 27.64 -12.23
C LEU A 23 -5.32 26.66 -13.29
N LEU A 24 -5.87 25.52 -12.87
CA LEU A 24 -6.46 24.51 -13.75
C LEU A 24 -7.92 24.84 -14.13
N ASN A 25 -8.47 25.95 -13.63
CA ASN A 25 -9.84 26.38 -13.85
C ASN A 25 -10.88 25.28 -13.53
N LEU A 26 -10.64 24.55 -12.43
CA LEU A 26 -11.53 23.48 -11.98
C LEU A 26 -12.73 24.08 -11.23
N SER A 27 -13.92 23.52 -11.48
CA SER A 27 -15.16 23.94 -10.82
C SER A 27 -15.75 22.77 -10.06
N GLY A 28 -16.01 22.97 -8.76
CA GLY A 28 -16.52 21.94 -7.88
C GLY A 28 -16.37 22.27 -6.40
N THR A 29 -16.93 21.42 -5.55
CA THR A 29 -16.76 21.48 -4.11
C THR A 29 -15.35 21.03 -3.76
N LEU A 30 -14.59 21.91 -3.12
CA LEU A 30 -13.26 21.55 -2.65
C LEU A 30 -13.39 20.50 -1.54
N LEU A 31 -12.62 19.42 -1.68
CA LEU A 31 -12.64 18.31 -0.75
C LEU A 31 -11.29 18.24 -0.02
N PRO A 32 -11.23 18.68 1.25
CA PRO A 32 -10.04 18.55 2.09
C PRO A 32 -9.65 17.09 2.33
N ARG A 33 -8.40 16.86 2.71
CA ARG A 33 -7.87 15.52 3.01
C ARG A 33 -8.73 14.77 4.04
N GLU A 34 -9.11 15.46 5.10
CA GLU A 34 -9.85 14.90 6.24
C GLU A 34 -11.26 14.42 5.83
N GLU A 35 -11.84 15.06 4.81
CA GLU A 35 -13.19 14.75 4.35
C GLU A 35 -13.24 13.63 3.29
N ARG A 36 -12.09 13.14 2.78
CA ARG A 36 -12.06 12.15 1.70
C ARG A 36 -12.84 10.88 2.02
N HIS A 37 -12.73 10.38 3.25
CA HIS A 37 -13.46 9.19 3.69
C HIS A 37 -14.97 9.44 3.84
N THR A 38 -15.35 10.61 4.37
CA THR A 38 -16.75 11.02 4.50
C THR A 38 -17.39 11.20 3.13
N ALA A 39 -16.72 11.90 2.21
CA ALA A 39 -17.18 12.04 0.84
C ALA A 39 -17.24 10.70 0.11
N MET A 40 -16.28 9.80 0.31
CA MET A 40 -16.33 8.47 -0.28
C MET A 40 -17.62 7.70 0.06
N ARG A 41 -18.18 7.95 1.26
CA ARG A 41 -19.45 7.34 1.70
C ARG A 41 -20.68 8.14 1.27
N ALA A 42 -20.54 9.46 1.13
CA ALA A 42 -21.65 10.36 0.81
C ALA A 42 -21.91 10.50 -0.71
N LEU A 43 -20.91 10.24 -1.55
CA LEU A 43 -21.02 10.35 -3.01
C LEU A 43 -22.08 9.39 -3.55
N VAL A 44 -22.98 9.92 -4.36
CA VAL A 44 -24.05 9.15 -5.00
C VAL A 44 -23.92 9.16 -6.52
N ARG A 45 -24.71 8.31 -7.17
CA ARG A 45 -24.77 8.24 -8.64
C ARG A 45 -25.02 9.63 -9.25
N GLY A 46 -24.17 10.02 -10.21
CA GLY A 46 -24.23 11.31 -10.88
C GLY A 46 -23.33 12.38 -10.25
N ASP A 47 -22.76 12.12 -9.07
CA ASP A 47 -21.62 12.90 -8.59
C ASP A 47 -20.34 12.45 -9.27
N SER A 48 -19.28 13.27 -9.17
CA SER A 48 -17.97 12.97 -9.72
C SER A 48 -16.85 13.46 -8.80
N ILE A 49 -15.70 12.82 -8.90
CA ILE A 49 -14.46 13.22 -8.24
C ILE A 49 -13.46 13.67 -9.27
N THR A 50 -12.96 14.89 -9.16
CA THR A 50 -11.80 15.38 -9.88
C THR A 50 -10.57 15.26 -8.99
N CYS A 51 -9.54 14.52 -9.45
CA CYS A 51 -8.31 14.31 -8.71
C CYS A 51 -7.12 14.03 -9.63
N MET A 52 -5.91 14.07 -9.08
CA MET A 52 -4.72 13.59 -9.80
C MET A 52 -4.75 12.06 -9.93
N PRO A 53 -4.14 11.46 -10.96
CA PRO A 53 -4.08 10.01 -11.13
C PRO A 53 -3.53 9.23 -9.93
N SER A 54 -2.64 9.84 -9.15
CA SER A 54 -2.12 9.29 -7.89
C SER A 54 -3.20 9.01 -6.84
N ALA A 55 -4.35 9.67 -6.92
CA ALA A 55 -5.49 9.47 -6.02
C ALA A 55 -6.50 8.44 -6.52
N TYR A 56 -6.35 7.92 -7.74
CA TYR A 56 -7.26 6.91 -8.29
C TYR A 56 -7.40 5.67 -7.40
N PRO A 57 -6.33 5.10 -6.79
CA PRO A 57 -6.46 3.93 -5.92
C PRO A 57 -7.42 4.13 -4.75
N PHE A 58 -7.41 5.32 -4.16
CA PHE A 58 -8.33 5.69 -3.08
C PHE A 58 -9.77 5.73 -3.58
N TRP A 59 -10.01 6.45 -4.69
CA TRP A 59 -11.34 6.68 -5.25
C TRP A 59 -11.90 5.50 -6.06
N ARG A 60 -11.07 4.53 -6.44
CA ARG A 60 -11.49 3.30 -7.11
C ARG A 60 -12.39 2.40 -6.26
N ARG A 61 -12.51 2.72 -4.96
CA ARG A 61 -13.46 2.11 -4.01
C ARG A 61 -14.89 2.63 -4.19
N LEU A 62 -15.08 3.73 -4.91
CA LEU A 62 -16.40 4.27 -5.22
C LEU A 62 -17.17 3.34 -6.16
N SER A 63 -18.50 3.46 -6.13
CA SER A 63 -19.37 2.84 -7.13
C SER A 63 -18.88 3.15 -8.55
N SER A 64 -19.02 2.15 -9.43
CA SER A 64 -18.68 2.29 -10.85
C SER A 64 -19.41 3.47 -11.51
N ASP A 65 -20.54 3.90 -10.97
CA ASP A 65 -21.36 4.98 -11.53
C ASP A 65 -20.88 6.40 -11.16
N ILE A 66 -19.85 6.53 -10.30
CA ILE A 66 -19.27 7.82 -9.89
C ILE A 66 -17.98 8.04 -10.69
N PRO A 67 -17.92 8.95 -11.67
CA PRO A 67 -16.73 9.17 -12.48
C PRO A 67 -15.57 9.70 -11.63
N ILE A 68 -14.37 9.22 -11.91
CA ILE A 68 -13.13 9.82 -11.42
C ILE A 68 -12.49 10.53 -12.62
N VAL A 69 -12.31 11.84 -12.52
CA VAL A 69 -11.86 12.73 -13.58
C VAL A 69 -10.43 13.15 -13.27
N ASN A 70 -9.54 13.12 -14.27
CA ASN A 70 -8.20 13.66 -14.11
C ASN A 70 -8.26 15.20 -14.02
N ALA A 71 -7.63 15.76 -13.00
CA ALA A 71 -7.58 17.19 -12.78
C ALA A 71 -6.81 17.98 -13.86
N GLU A 72 -5.79 17.40 -14.49
CA GLU A 72 -5.00 18.09 -15.54
C GLU A 72 -5.58 17.92 -16.94
N ASP A 73 -6.37 16.86 -17.13
CA ASP A 73 -7.05 16.58 -18.39
C ASP A 73 -8.45 16.07 -18.07
N THR A 74 -9.39 17.00 -17.94
CA THR A 74 -10.79 16.69 -17.58
C THR A 74 -11.54 15.91 -18.66
N THR A 75 -10.92 15.73 -19.84
CA THR A 75 -11.43 14.83 -20.88
C THR A 75 -11.09 13.37 -20.59
N ILE A 76 -10.09 13.11 -19.73
CA ILE A 76 -9.72 11.78 -19.26
C ILE A 76 -10.47 11.44 -17.97
N GLN A 77 -11.24 10.36 -18.05
CA GLN A 77 -11.96 9.79 -16.91
C GLN A 77 -11.51 8.34 -16.70
N ASP A 78 -11.38 7.92 -15.44
CA ASP A 78 -11.34 6.49 -15.10
C ASP A 78 -12.76 5.94 -15.28
N ASP A 79 -13.07 5.59 -16.54
CA ASP A 79 -14.38 5.14 -16.96
C ASP A 79 -14.85 3.97 -16.05
N PRO A 80 -16.13 3.97 -15.61
CA PRO A 80 -16.78 2.83 -14.95
C PRO A 80 -16.30 1.46 -15.44
N LYS A 81 -16.17 1.30 -16.75
CA LYS A 81 -15.73 0.08 -17.43
C LYS A 81 -14.27 -0.26 -17.12
N ARG A 82 -13.35 0.71 -17.13
CA ARG A 82 -11.93 0.50 -16.82
C ARG A 82 -11.73 0.06 -15.37
N ARG A 83 -12.56 0.57 -14.45
CA ARG A 83 -12.57 0.11 -13.06
C ARG A 83 -13.07 -1.32 -12.98
N VAL A 84 -14.25 -1.63 -13.54
CA VAL A 84 -14.76 -3.01 -13.56
C VAL A 84 -13.73 -3.98 -14.15
N ASP A 85 -13.09 -3.62 -15.26
CA ASP A 85 -12.04 -4.43 -15.90
C ASP A 85 -10.83 -4.62 -14.97
N SER A 86 -10.39 -3.59 -14.25
CA SER A 86 -9.26 -3.68 -13.30
C SER A 86 -9.58 -4.54 -12.08
N TRP A 87 -10.79 -4.40 -11.51
CA TRP A 87 -11.25 -5.22 -10.39
C TRP A 87 -11.43 -6.68 -10.81
N LEU A 88 -11.96 -6.90 -12.01
CA LEU A 88 -12.10 -8.22 -12.58
C LEU A 88 -10.72 -8.84 -12.86
N HIS A 89 -9.75 -8.04 -13.28
CA HIS A 89 -8.36 -8.46 -13.47
C HIS A 89 -7.76 -8.99 -12.18
N TRP A 90 -7.92 -8.23 -11.09
CA TRP A 90 -7.44 -8.64 -9.79
C TRP A 90 -8.08 -9.94 -9.32
N TRP A 91 -9.41 -10.04 -9.30
CA TRP A 91 -10.11 -11.26 -8.87
C TRP A 91 -9.77 -12.49 -9.72
N LEU A 92 -9.56 -12.31 -11.02
CA LEU A 92 -9.13 -13.41 -11.89
C LEU A 92 -7.72 -13.89 -11.54
N ILE A 93 -6.79 -12.99 -11.21
CA ILE A 93 -5.45 -13.34 -10.74
C ILE A 93 -5.53 -14.10 -9.41
N GLU A 94 -6.31 -13.60 -8.45
CA GLU A 94 -6.53 -14.25 -7.14
C GLU A 94 -7.10 -15.67 -7.31
N LEU A 95 -7.99 -15.87 -8.28
CA LEU A 95 -8.54 -17.18 -8.62
C LEU A 95 -7.61 -18.03 -9.51
N GLY A 96 -6.35 -17.62 -9.69
CA GLY A 96 -5.30 -18.39 -10.37
C GLY A 96 -5.26 -18.27 -11.89
N VAL A 97 -5.93 -17.28 -12.49
CA VAL A 97 -5.93 -17.08 -13.95
C VAL A 97 -4.72 -16.24 -14.37
N LYS A 98 -3.72 -16.90 -14.97
CA LYS A 98 -2.47 -16.28 -15.42
C LYS A 98 -2.65 -15.25 -16.56
N ASP A 99 -3.61 -15.48 -17.47
CA ASP A 99 -3.93 -14.60 -18.61
C ASP A 99 -5.22 -13.80 -18.41
N ALA A 100 -5.43 -13.28 -17.19
CA ALA A 100 -6.65 -12.56 -16.83
C ALA A 100 -6.96 -11.36 -17.75
N ALA A 101 -5.94 -10.64 -18.23
CA ALA A 101 -6.11 -9.54 -19.19
C ALA A 101 -6.74 -9.98 -20.52
N ALA A 102 -6.36 -11.15 -21.05
CA ALA A 102 -6.95 -11.70 -22.27
C ALA A 102 -8.40 -12.11 -22.05
N LEU A 103 -8.71 -12.66 -20.87
CA LEU A 103 -10.04 -13.10 -20.49
C LEU A 103 -11.01 -11.93 -20.30
N ILE A 104 -10.55 -10.78 -19.81
CA ILE A 104 -11.36 -9.54 -19.74
C ILE A 104 -11.64 -9.01 -21.13
N LYS A 105 -10.61 -8.98 -22.00
CA LYS A 105 -10.74 -8.51 -23.38
C LYS A 105 -11.68 -9.40 -24.20
N SER A 106 -11.74 -10.69 -23.88
CA SER A 106 -12.60 -11.67 -24.56
C SER A 106 -13.30 -12.58 -23.54
N PRO A 107 -14.40 -12.08 -22.92
CA PRO A 107 -15.11 -12.80 -21.88
C PRO A 107 -15.63 -14.17 -22.34
N PRO A 108 -15.62 -15.19 -21.46
CA PRO A 108 -16.14 -16.50 -21.80
C PRO A 108 -17.65 -16.43 -22.00
N LYS A 109 -18.11 -16.80 -23.21
CA LYS A 109 -19.54 -16.69 -23.60
C LYS A 109 -20.37 -17.91 -23.23
N THR A 110 -19.72 -19.03 -22.89
CA THR A 110 -20.40 -20.31 -22.66
C THR A 110 -19.77 -21.08 -21.52
N PRO A 111 -20.54 -21.92 -20.79
CA PRO A 111 -20.02 -22.79 -19.73
C PRO A 111 -18.94 -23.79 -20.18
N LYS A 112 -18.78 -24.00 -21.48
CA LYS A 112 -17.75 -24.89 -22.04
C LYS A 112 -16.35 -24.28 -22.01
N HIS A 113 -16.22 -22.97 -21.76
CA HIS A 113 -14.93 -22.31 -21.67
C HIS A 113 -14.25 -22.65 -20.33
N GLN A 114 -12.97 -23.01 -20.35
CA GLN A 114 -12.23 -23.49 -19.16
C GLN A 114 -12.25 -22.52 -17.97
N TYR A 115 -12.35 -21.22 -18.22
CA TYR A 115 -12.42 -20.18 -17.18
C TYR A 115 -13.83 -19.60 -16.96
N TYR A 116 -14.90 -20.22 -17.47
CA TYR A 116 -16.25 -19.67 -17.37
C TYR A 116 -16.69 -19.48 -15.92
N GLU A 117 -16.63 -20.54 -15.10
CA GLU A 117 -17.03 -20.48 -13.69
C GLU A 117 -16.17 -19.49 -12.89
N THR A 118 -14.85 -19.53 -13.10
CA THR A 118 -13.90 -18.59 -12.46
C THR A 118 -14.20 -17.14 -12.81
N TYR A 119 -14.53 -16.87 -14.07
CA TYR A 119 -14.90 -15.53 -14.53
C TYR A 119 -16.24 -15.07 -13.96
N MET A 120 -17.22 -15.95 -13.87
CA MET A 120 -18.51 -15.64 -13.26
C MET A 120 -18.38 -15.39 -11.76
N GLU A 121 -17.54 -16.14 -11.05
CA GLU A 121 -17.23 -15.90 -9.64
C GLU A 121 -16.50 -14.57 -9.45
N ALA A 122 -15.48 -14.26 -10.26
CA ALA A 122 -14.81 -12.96 -10.25
C ALA A 122 -15.81 -11.81 -10.49
N GLN A 123 -16.71 -11.94 -11.48
CA GLN A 123 -17.78 -10.96 -11.72
C GLN A 123 -18.72 -10.81 -10.53
N LYS A 124 -19.08 -11.91 -9.86
CA LYS A 124 -19.90 -11.89 -8.65
C LYS A 124 -19.18 -11.16 -7.53
N GLN A 125 -17.89 -11.38 -7.35
CA GLN A 125 -17.09 -10.66 -6.36
C GLN A 125 -17.01 -9.16 -6.67
N VAL A 126 -16.78 -8.76 -7.92
CA VAL A 126 -16.82 -7.34 -8.33
C VAL A 126 -18.17 -6.69 -8.04
N ARG A 127 -19.28 -7.40 -8.34
CA ARG A 127 -20.64 -6.93 -8.04
C ARG A 127 -20.93 -6.84 -6.55
N ASN A 128 -20.49 -7.82 -5.78
CA ASN A 128 -20.65 -7.84 -4.33
C ASN A 128 -19.80 -6.74 -3.68
N TYR A 129 -18.59 -6.48 -4.17
CA TYR A 129 -17.73 -5.40 -3.67
C TYR A 129 -18.39 -4.02 -3.85
N SER A 130 -19.18 -3.86 -4.91
CA SER A 130 -20.00 -2.67 -5.17
C SER A 130 -21.16 -2.49 -4.18
N LEU A 131 -21.59 -3.56 -3.48
CA LEU A 131 -22.75 -3.59 -2.57
C LEU A 131 -22.37 -3.74 -1.08
N VAL A 132 -21.21 -4.34 -0.77
CA VAL A 132 -20.79 -4.65 0.61
C VAL A 132 -20.38 -3.40 1.40
N TYR A 133 -20.12 -2.26 0.75
CA TYR A 133 -19.76 -1.02 1.46
C TYR A 133 -20.93 -0.09 1.82
N THR A 134 -22.16 -0.42 1.44
CA THR A 134 -23.38 0.30 1.89
C THR A 134 -23.85 -0.08 3.29
N GLN A 135 -23.16 -0.99 3.99
CA GLN A 135 -23.43 -1.33 5.40
C GLN A 135 -22.14 -1.25 6.22
N TRP A 136 -21.64 -0.03 6.39
CA TRP A 136 -20.74 0.26 7.50
C TRP A 136 -21.62 0.82 8.62
N GLU A 137 -21.51 0.23 9.81
CA GLU A 137 -22.13 0.75 11.03
C GLU A 137 -21.81 2.24 11.20
N PRO A 138 -22.72 3.03 11.79
CA PRO A 138 -22.46 4.45 12.03
C PRO A 138 -21.14 4.61 12.77
N LEU A 139 -20.32 5.55 12.31
CA LEU A 139 -19.16 6.00 13.07
C LEU A 139 -19.64 6.35 14.48
N PRO A 140 -18.97 5.87 15.53
CA PRO A 140 -19.26 6.38 16.86
C PRO A 140 -19.10 7.91 16.84
N SER A 141 -19.99 8.59 17.54
CA SER A 141 -20.20 10.05 17.50
C SER A 141 -19.01 10.87 18.03
N ASP A 142 -17.90 10.22 18.37
CA ASP A 142 -16.67 10.80 18.89
C ASP A 142 -15.64 11.15 17.80
N LEU A 143 -15.88 10.78 16.54
CA LEU A 143 -14.99 11.13 15.41
C LEU A 143 -15.34 12.44 14.69
N GLU A 144 -16.32 13.22 15.18
CA GLU A 144 -16.68 14.54 14.62
C GLU A 144 -15.70 15.68 15.01
N THR A 145 -14.68 15.40 15.83
CA THR A 145 -13.74 16.41 16.31
C THR A 145 -12.30 15.92 16.30
N VAL A 146 -11.65 15.82 15.13
CA VAL A 146 -10.19 15.95 15.06
C VAL A 146 -9.81 16.66 13.76
N GLY A 147 -10.08 17.97 13.71
CA GLY A 147 -9.18 18.89 13.05
C GLY A 147 -8.15 19.31 14.10
N SER A 148 -6.97 18.71 14.09
CA SER A 148 -5.82 19.25 14.81
C SER A 148 -4.54 18.84 14.09
N VAL A 149 -3.71 19.84 13.87
CA VAL A 149 -2.27 19.68 13.68
C VAL A 149 -1.72 19.17 15.02
N GLU A 150 -1.97 17.91 15.31
CA GLU A 150 -1.17 17.20 16.29
C GLU A 150 0.04 16.68 15.53
N GLU A 151 1.24 17.05 16.02
CA GLU A 151 2.39 16.18 15.84
C GLU A 151 1.88 14.76 16.07
N VAL A 152 1.91 13.93 15.03
CA VAL A 152 1.55 12.53 15.21
C VAL A 152 2.62 11.99 16.14
N GLU A 153 2.31 11.97 17.43
CA GLU A 153 3.08 11.39 18.51
C GLU A 153 3.01 9.85 18.38
N GLN A 154 3.19 9.33 17.17
CA GLN A 154 3.48 7.92 16.96
C GLN A 154 4.95 7.74 17.27
N SER A 155 5.23 7.53 18.55
CA SER A 155 6.54 7.07 19.00
C SER A 155 6.74 5.63 18.51
N TYR A 156 7.20 5.49 17.27
CA TYR A 156 7.87 4.28 16.84
C TYR A 156 9.11 4.12 17.71
N THR A 157 9.29 2.96 18.32
CA THR A 157 10.50 2.64 19.06
C THR A 157 11.43 1.85 18.15
N TRP A 158 12.72 2.15 18.22
CA TRP A 158 13.73 1.35 17.55
C TRP A 158 14.77 0.88 18.56
N THR A 159 15.21 -0.36 18.40
CA THR A 159 16.20 -1.00 19.27
C THR A 159 17.33 -1.58 18.42
N LEU A 160 18.56 -1.15 18.70
CA LEU A 160 19.76 -1.78 18.13
C LEU A 160 20.07 -3.08 18.87
N MET A 161 20.20 -4.18 18.14
CA MET A 161 20.54 -5.49 18.68
C MET A 161 22.03 -5.52 19.03
N GLY A 162 22.33 -5.44 20.33
CA GLY A 162 23.68 -5.47 20.87
C GLY A 162 23.92 -6.69 21.75
N SER A 163 24.71 -6.53 22.81
CA SER A 163 25.05 -7.61 23.75
C SER A 163 23.99 -7.87 24.85
N LYS A 164 22.96 -7.04 24.94
CA LYS A 164 21.87 -7.23 25.92
C LYS A 164 20.94 -8.33 25.44
N GLN A 165 20.65 -9.29 26.32
CA GLN A 165 19.75 -10.41 26.01
C GLN A 165 18.27 -10.03 25.89
N GLU A 166 17.81 -9.03 26.64
CA GLU A 166 16.40 -8.63 26.72
C GLU A 166 15.74 -8.36 25.34
N PRO A 167 16.35 -7.59 24.42
CA PRO A 167 15.83 -7.42 23.06
C PRO A 167 15.64 -8.73 22.28
N TYR A 168 16.53 -9.71 22.42
CA TYR A 168 16.41 -10.99 21.72
C TYR A 168 15.21 -11.79 22.21
N TYR A 169 14.98 -11.81 23.52
CA TYR A 169 13.78 -12.43 24.09
C TYR A 169 12.52 -11.76 23.57
N ARG A 170 12.49 -10.42 23.54
CA ARG A 170 11.35 -9.67 23.01
C ARG A 170 11.05 -9.99 21.55
N VAL A 171 12.08 -9.99 20.69
CA VAL A 171 11.91 -10.37 19.27
C VAL A 171 11.44 -11.82 19.15
N GLY A 172 11.99 -12.73 19.94
CA GLY A 172 11.57 -14.13 19.99
C GLY A 172 10.10 -14.30 20.38
N GLU A 173 9.61 -13.57 21.38
CA GLU A 173 8.19 -13.54 21.77
C GLU A 173 7.29 -13.03 20.64
N LEU A 174 7.69 -11.93 19.99
CA LEU A 174 6.94 -11.33 18.89
C LEU A 174 6.86 -12.30 17.69
N LEU A 175 7.96 -12.96 17.34
CA LEU A 175 8.01 -13.95 16.26
C LEU A 175 7.21 -15.23 16.58
N ASN A 176 7.02 -15.57 17.85
CA ASN A 176 6.16 -16.70 18.24
C ASN A 176 4.66 -16.33 18.31
N THR A 177 4.30 -15.06 18.10
CA THR A 177 2.91 -14.60 18.17
C THR A 177 2.13 -15.10 16.95
N PRO A 178 1.05 -15.89 17.11
CA PRO A 178 0.29 -16.42 15.98
C PRO A 178 -0.33 -15.31 15.12
N GLY A 179 -0.18 -15.42 13.81
CA GLY A 179 -0.72 -14.45 12.85
C GLY A 179 0.04 -13.12 12.81
N MET A 180 1.17 -13.00 13.51
CA MET A 180 2.04 -11.84 13.41
C MET A 180 2.55 -11.69 11.97
N ILE A 181 2.48 -10.47 11.45
CA ILE A 181 3.08 -10.06 10.19
C ILE A 181 4.26 -9.16 10.52
N VAL A 182 5.44 -9.54 10.05
CA VAL A 182 6.69 -8.83 10.35
C VAL A 182 7.10 -8.01 9.14
N GLY A 183 7.34 -6.71 9.35
CA GLY A 183 8.05 -5.90 8.36
C GLY A 183 9.52 -6.31 8.32
N VAL A 184 10.07 -6.59 7.15
CA VAL A 184 11.49 -6.96 6.97
C VAL A 184 12.09 -6.03 5.93
N ASP A 185 13.31 -5.57 6.23
CA ASP A 185 14.12 -4.74 5.34
C ASP A 185 15.59 -5.13 5.53
N VAL A 186 16.34 -5.33 4.45
CA VAL A 186 17.78 -5.62 4.53
C VAL A 186 18.61 -4.39 4.19
N GLU A 187 19.63 -4.15 5.00
CA GLU A 187 20.61 -3.12 4.71
C GLU A 187 21.83 -3.73 4.05
N THR A 188 22.26 -3.16 2.94
CA THR A 188 23.37 -3.69 2.15
C THR A 188 24.39 -2.63 1.77
N ASP A 189 25.65 -3.02 1.74
CA ASP A 189 26.76 -2.23 1.22
C ASP A 189 26.84 -2.45 -0.29
N VAL A 190 26.36 -1.44 -1.03
CA VAL A 190 26.16 -1.48 -2.48
C VAL A 190 27.50 -1.64 -3.20
N GLN A 191 27.67 -2.76 -3.90
CA GLN A 191 28.88 -3.07 -4.66
C GLN A 191 28.73 -2.56 -6.10
N GLY A 192 28.94 -1.25 -6.29
CA GLY A 192 28.93 -0.62 -7.61
C GLY A 192 28.18 0.70 -7.66
N SER A 193 27.62 1.03 -8.82
CA SER A 193 26.86 2.26 -9.02
C SER A 193 25.37 2.13 -8.70
N GLU A 194 24.85 0.89 -8.60
CA GLU A 194 23.43 0.60 -8.40
C GLU A 194 23.26 -0.61 -7.48
N PRO A 195 22.18 -0.66 -6.67
CA PRO A 195 21.86 -1.83 -5.84
C PRO A 195 21.74 -3.12 -6.65
N ASN A 196 22.29 -4.20 -6.12
CA ASN A 196 22.32 -5.50 -6.76
C ASN A 196 22.18 -6.64 -5.74
N GLU A 197 21.02 -7.29 -5.74
CA GLU A 197 20.65 -8.31 -4.77
C GLU A 197 21.55 -9.56 -4.80
N THR A 198 22.37 -9.74 -5.86
CA THR A 198 23.28 -10.88 -6.02
C THR A 198 24.72 -10.60 -5.63
N ARG A 199 25.11 -9.32 -5.48
CA ARG A 199 26.49 -8.90 -5.22
C ARG A 199 26.65 -8.12 -3.94
N ASP A 200 25.63 -7.35 -3.57
CA ASP A 200 25.71 -6.47 -2.42
C ASP A 200 25.90 -7.30 -1.15
N ARG A 201 26.68 -6.74 -0.22
CA ARG A 201 27.03 -7.38 1.04
C ARG A 201 25.99 -7.01 2.08
N LEU A 202 25.39 -8.00 2.73
CA LEU A 202 24.49 -7.76 3.86
C LEU A 202 25.24 -7.09 5.01
N ILE A 203 24.71 -5.95 5.47
CA ILE A 203 25.20 -5.16 6.61
C ILE A 203 24.33 -5.36 7.83
N GLY A 204 23.02 -5.49 7.65
CA GLY A 204 22.11 -5.78 8.74
C GLY A 204 20.70 -6.05 8.26
N VAL A 205 19.85 -6.42 9.21
CA VAL A 205 18.44 -6.73 8.96
C VAL A 205 17.60 -5.97 9.97
N GLY A 206 16.60 -5.24 9.46
CA GLY A 206 15.56 -4.59 10.24
C GLY A 206 14.31 -5.46 10.30
N LEU A 207 13.73 -5.59 11.50
CA LEU A 207 12.41 -6.17 11.73
C LEU A 207 11.47 -5.12 12.33
N ALA A 208 10.24 -5.04 11.84
CA ALA A 208 9.19 -4.16 12.35
C ALA A 208 7.96 -4.97 12.79
N PHE A 209 7.49 -4.71 14.02
CA PHE A 209 6.34 -5.33 14.65
C PHE A 209 5.35 -4.23 15.05
N GLY A 210 4.62 -3.70 14.07
CA GLY A 210 3.71 -2.57 14.29
C GLY A 210 4.46 -1.28 14.65
N LYS A 211 4.60 -0.99 15.94
CA LYS A 211 5.29 0.21 16.45
C LYS A 211 6.70 -0.05 16.96
N GLU A 212 7.08 -1.31 17.16
CA GLU A 212 8.41 -1.70 17.65
C GLU A 212 9.29 -2.14 16.47
N CYS A 213 10.46 -1.54 16.36
CA CYS A 213 11.46 -1.88 15.34
C CYS A 213 12.75 -2.36 15.99
N PHE A 214 13.39 -3.35 15.37
CA PHE A 214 14.65 -3.93 15.80
C PHE A 214 15.60 -3.98 14.63
N TYR A 215 16.85 -3.57 14.83
CA TYR A 215 17.87 -3.66 13.80
C TYR A 215 19.09 -4.38 14.37
N GLY A 216 19.57 -5.40 13.67
CA GLY A 216 20.81 -6.09 14.04
C GLY A 216 21.76 -6.18 12.86
N GLU A 217 23.04 -5.96 13.15
CA GLU A 217 24.11 -6.09 12.17
C GLU A 217 24.33 -7.56 11.77
N ALA A 218 24.70 -7.80 10.52
CA ALA A 218 24.98 -9.14 9.99
C ALA A 218 26.23 -9.79 10.61
N THR A 219 27.08 -8.98 11.25
CA THR A 219 28.25 -9.41 12.03
C THR A 219 27.87 -9.98 13.40
N ASN A 220 26.64 -9.77 13.86
CA ASN A 220 26.16 -10.24 15.14
C ASN A 220 25.62 -11.68 15.03
N PRO A 221 26.33 -12.69 15.57
CA PRO A 221 25.97 -14.09 15.39
C PRO A 221 24.65 -14.45 16.05
N ASP A 222 24.37 -13.92 17.25
CA ASP A 222 23.14 -14.22 18.00
C ASP A 222 21.91 -13.69 17.24
N TRP A 223 22.06 -12.55 16.55
CA TRP A 223 21.00 -11.99 15.71
C TRP A 223 20.73 -12.86 14.49
N MET A 224 21.79 -13.26 13.80
CA MET A 224 21.67 -14.09 12.59
C MET A 224 21.12 -15.48 12.91
N GLU A 225 21.52 -16.08 14.04
CA GLU A 225 20.96 -17.35 14.53
C GLU A 225 19.46 -17.23 14.84
N LEU A 226 19.04 -16.12 15.48
CA LEU A 226 17.62 -15.87 15.76
C LEU A 226 16.81 -15.76 14.47
N LEU A 227 17.32 -15.03 13.47
CA LEU A 227 16.66 -14.86 12.17
C LEU A 227 16.52 -16.19 11.42
N ASP A 228 17.59 -16.97 11.32
CA ASP A 228 17.57 -18.29 10.69
C ASP A 228 16.53 -19.21 11.37
N ALA A 229 16.53 -19.25 12.70
CA ALA A 229 15.64 -20.13 13.45
C ALA A 229 14.16 -19.74 13.40
N LYS A 230 13.83 -18.45 13.20
CA LYS A 230 12.48 -17.93 13.44
C LYS A 230 11.81 -17.30 12.22
N LEU A 231 12.55 -16.64 11.34
CA LEU A 231 11.96 -15.84 10.27
C LEU A 231 11.17 -16.71 9.27
N ALA A 232 11.57 -17.97 9.08
CA ALA A 232 10.88 -18.94 8.23
C ALA A 232 9.44 -19.27 8.70
N THR A 233 9.13 -19.04 9.97
CA THR A 233 7.86 -19.46 10.59
C THR A 233 6.79 -18.37 10.62
N VAL A 234 7.14 -17.14 10.22
CA VAL A 234 6.24 -15.99 10.29
C VAL A 234 5.85 -15.48 8.91
N LEU A 235 4.70 -14.81 8.84
CA LEU A 235 4.34 -14.02 7.69
C LEU A 235 5.17 -12.74 7.67
N TRP A 236 5.62 -12.31 6.50
CA TRP A 236 6.43 -11.10 6.40
C TRP A 236 6.01 -10.19 5.25
N THR A 237 6.34 -8.92 5.37
CA THR A 237 6.08 -7.88 4.38
C THR A 237 7.30 -6.96 4.26
N GLY A 238 7.43 -6.28 3.13
CA GLY A 238 8.53 -5.34 2.91
C GLY A 238 8.23 -4.42 1.73
N TRP A 239 9.23 -3.67 1.29
CA TRP A 239 9.17 -2.86 0.07
C TRP A 239 10.19 -3.39 -0.92
N ASN A 240 9.75 -3.89 -2.09
CA ASN A 240 10.64 -4.59 -3.03
C ASN A 240 11.19 -5.91 -2.46
N CYS A 241 10.30 -6.73 -1.91
CA CYS A 241 10.62 -7.95 -1.15
C CYS A 241 11.49 -8.97 -1.90
N LYS A 242 11.50 -8.91 -3.25
CA LYS A 242 12.40 -9.72 -4.07
C LYS A 242 13.87 -9.48 -3.69
N TYR A 243 14.25 -8.21 -3.47
CA TYR A 243 15.61 -7.83 -3.11
C TYR A 243 15.99 -8.42 -1.75
N ASP A 244 15.18 -8.14 -0.72
CA ASP A 244 15.38 -8.62 0.64
C ASP A 244 15.49 -10.15 0.71
N ALA A 245 14.54 -10.85 0.10
CA ALA A 245 14.54 -12.31 0.09
C ALA A 245 15.79 -12.89 -0.57
N THR A 246 16.23 -12.29 -1.67
CA THR A 246 17.43 -12.76 -2.39
C THR A 246 18.69 -12.56 -1.56
N VAL A 247 18.82 -11.42 -0.87
CA VAL A 247 19.95 -11.16 0.03
C VAL A 247 19.91 -12.11 1.22
N LEU A 248 18.76 -12.30 1.87
CA LEU A 248 18.62 -13.21 3.01
C LEU A 248 19.00 -14.66 2.64
N TRP A 249 18.51 -15.17 1.50
CA TRP A 249 18.84 -16.53 1.04
C TRP A 249 20.34 -16.73 0.78
N ARG A 250 21.06 -15.70 0.32
CA ARG A 250 22.52 -15.78 0.14
C ARG A 250 23.28 -15.88 1.45
N HIS A 251 22.64 -15.52 2.55
CA HIS A 251 23.17 -15.56 3.92
C HIS A 251 22.49 -16.67 4.75
N ASP A 252 21.97 -17.70 4.08
CA ASP A 252 21.33 -18.88 4.67
C ASP A 252 20.10 -18.57 5.55
N ILE A 253 19.55 -17.35 5.50
CA ILE A 253 18.32 -17.00 6.19
C ILE A 253 17.14 -17.22 5.23
N THR A 254 16.21 -18.07 5.63
CA THR A 254 14.97 -18.29 4.86
C THR A 254 13.85 -17.46 5.44
N PRO A 255 13.38 -16.39 4.76
CA PRO A 255 12.17 -15.70 5.20
C PRO A 255 10.95 -16.60 5.01
N GLY A 256 9.95 -16.42 5.87
CA GLY A 256 8.70 -17.17 5.81
C GLY A 256 7.82 -16.79 4.61
N PRO A 257 6.54 -17.19 4.61
CA PRO A 257 5.64 -16.86 3.52
C PRO A 257 5.42 -15.35 3.41
N LEU A 258 5.54 -14.83 2.18
CA LEU A 258 5.32 -13.42 1.90
C LEU A 258 3.83 -13.07 2.05
N TYR A 259 3.54 -12.11 2.93
CA TYR A 259 2.22 -11.52 3.13
C TYR A 259 1.95 -10.37 2.16
N GLY A 260 2.95 -9.54 1.89
CA GLY A 260 2.79 -8.37 1.03
C GLY A 260 4.09 -7.74 0.57
N ASP A 261 4.04 -7.11 -0.60
CA ASP A 261 5.12 -6.27 -1.12
C ASP A 261 4.55 -4.89 -1.44
N GLY A 262 5.01 -3.88 -0.69
CA GLY A 262 4.53 -2.51 -0.81
C GLY A 262 4.84 -1.88 -2.17
N MET A 263 5.98 -2.23 -2.79
CA MET A 263 6.34 -1.75 -4.11
C MET A 263 5.44 -2.37 -5.17
N LEU A 264 5.15 -3.66 -5.08
CA LEU A 264 4.21 -4.32 -5.98
C LEU A 264 2.79 -3.77 -5.81
N ALA A 265 2.34 -3.56 -4.57
CA ALA A 265 1.05 -2.95 -4.28
C ALA A 265 0.94 -1.53 -4.88
N ALA A 266 2.00 -0.73 -4.75
CA ALA A 266 2.08 0.60 -5.36
C ALA A 266 2.07 0.52 -6.90
N TYR A 267 2.84 -0.41 -7.48
CA TYR A 267 2.87 -0.63 -8.92
C TYR A 267 1.49 -1.00 -9.48
N LEU A 268 0.79 -1.94 -8.83
CA LEU A 268 -0.56 -2.37 -9.20
C LEU A 268 -1.60 -1.25 -9.01
N SER A 269 -1.33 -0.33 -8.10
CA SER A 269 -2.10 0.89 -7.89
C SER A 269 -1.81 1.98 -8.95
N GLY A 270 -0.95 1.71 -9.95
CA GLY A 270 -0.60 2.66 -11.01
C GLY A 270 0.60 3.55 -10.69
N GLU A 271 1.28 3.31 -9.56
CA GLU A 271 2.46 4.06 -9.15
C GLU A 271 3.74 3.31 -9.53
N HIS A 272 3.96 3.13 -10.84
CA HIS A 272 5.01 2.27 -11.40
C HIS A 272 6.46 2.62 -11.01
N ARG A 273 6.67 3.78 -10.39
CA ARG A 273 7.98 4.29 -9.95
C ARG A 273 7.96 4.79 -8.50
N ALA A 274 7.02 4.29 -7.69
CA ALA A 274 6.99 4.65 -6.27
C ALA A 274 8.29 4.19 -5.60
N ALA A 275 9.06 5.15 -5.09
CA ALA A 275 10.07 4.88 -4.07
C ALA A 275 9.39 4.91 -2.69
N LEU A 276 9.90 4.13 -1.74
CA LEU A 276 9.31 3.98 -0.41
C LEU A 276 9.14 5.33 0.29
N LYS A 277 10.21 6.13 0.43
CA LYS A 277 10.13 7.39 1.19
C LYS A 277 9.14 8.40 0.61
N PRO A 278 9.17 8.71 -0.71
CA PRO A 278 8.13 9.56 -1.30
C PRO A 278 6.73 8.96 -1.20
N TYR A 279 6.60 7.63 -1.23
CA TYR A 279 5.31 6.96 -1.06
C TYR A 279 4.77 7.11 0.35
N VAL A 280 5.57 6.83 1.38
CA VAL A 280 5.18 6.93 2.79
C VAL A 280 4.83 8.37 3.16
N LEU A 281 5.65 9.33 2.74
CA LEU A 281 5.39 10.76 2.97
C LEU A 281 4.07 11.19 2.34
N ARG A 282 3.84 10.83 1.07
CA ARG A 282 2.61 11.21 0.37
C ARG A 282 1.39 10.51 0.97
N THR A 283 1.46 9.21 1.24
CA THR A 283 0.31 8.39 1.65
C THR A 283 -0.06 8.61 3.11
N TYR A 284 0.93 8.61 3.99
CA TYR A 284 0.74 8.65 5.44
C TYR A 284 1.09 9.99 6.07
N GLY A 285 1.71 10.92 5.33
CA GLY A 285 2.21 12.18 5.91
C GLY A 285 3.44 11.98 6.79
N VAL A 286 4.04 10.79 6.80
CA VAL A 286 5.17 10.45 7.66
C VAL A 286 6.46 10.63 6.87
N ARG A 287 7.36 11.48 7.37
CA ARG A 287 8.71 11.57 6.82
C ARG A 287 9.55 10.44 7.39
N MET A 288 10.05 9.57 6.52
CA MET A 288 11.10 8.62 6.88
C MET A 288 12.41 9.39 7.04
N ILE A 289 13.02 9.24 8.22
CA ILE A 289 14.29 9.87 8.59
C ILE A 289 15.39 8.81 8.47
N GLU A 290 16.53 9.19 7.92
CA GLU A 290 17.72 8.32 7.90
C GLU A 290 18.44 8.39 9.26
N TYR A 291 19.31 7.41 9.53
CA TYR A 291 20.19 7.46 10.69
C TYR A 291 21.02 8.75 10.71
N ASP A 292 21.55 9.14 9.55
CA ASP A 292 22.35 10.36 9.35
C ASP A 292 21.56 11.66 9.58
N ASP A 293 20.22 11.63 9.55
CA ASP A 293 19.40 12.80 9.88
C ASP A 293 19.31 13.05 11.41
N MET A 294 19.66 12.05 12.22
CA MET A 294 19.50 12.03 13.69
C MET A 294 20.81 12.22 14.47
N THR A 295 21.96 12.16 13.78
CA THR A 295 23.32 12.26 14.35
C THR A 295 24.11 13.40 13.74
#